data_AF-A0A835LC24-F1
#
_entry.id   AF-A0A835LC24-F1
#
_cell.length_a   1.000
_cell.length_b   1.000
_cell.length_c   1.000
_cell.angle_alpha   90.00
_cell.angle_beta   90.00
_cell.angle_gamma   90.00
#
_symmetry.space_group_name_H-M   'P 1'
#
loop_
_entity.id
_entity.type
_entity.pdbx_description
1 polymer ?
#
loop_
_entity_poly.entity_id
_entity_poly.type
_entity_poly.pdbx_seq_one_letter_code
_entity_poly.pdbx_strand_id
1 'polypeptide(L)' 'MMRTSRISYYVKEVPPTPGQQVKVPMFIPLAVGLLDCNGKDIPLMSVYYEGLLESLTPNAHPVDIVVLQVKK' A
#
# COMPACT_ATOMS: atom_id res chain seq x y z
N MET A 1 4.30 -23.32 -3.68
CA MET A 1 3.87 -22.48 -4.83
C MET A 1 3.72 -21.06 -4.32
N MET A 2 4.46 -20.10 -4.90
CA MET A 2 4.33 -18.69 -4.54
C MET A 2 3.04 -18.15 -5.16
N ARG A 3 2.25 -17.38 -4.40
CA ARG A 3 1.02 -16.75 -4.88
C ARG A 3 1.25 -15.25 -4.99
N THR A 4 0.86 -14.69 -6.13
CA THR A 4 0.89 -13.25 -6.37
C THR A 4 -0.52 -12.72 -6.25
N SER A 5 -0.72 -11.74 -5.38
CA SER A 5 -1.96 -10.98 -5.25
C SER A 5 -1.72 -9.56 -5.73
N ARG A 6 -2.65 -9.01 -6.52
CA ARG A 6 -2.59 -7.63 -7.00
C ARG A 6 -3.61 -6.80 -6.25
N ILE A 7 -3.15 -5.74 -5.60
CA ILE A 7 -4.00 -4.72 -5.01
C ILE A 7 -3.98 -3.50 -5.95
N SER A 8 -5.15 -3.00 -6.30
CA SER A 8 -5.29 -1.75 -7.05
C SER A 8 -6.10 -0.79 -6.19
N TYR A 9 -5.55 0.38 -5.92
CA TYR A 9 -6.19 1.42 -5.13
C TYR A 9 -6.49 2.62 -6.02
N TYR A 10 -7.57 3.34 -5.70
CA TYR A 10 -7.92 4.60 -6.34
C TYR A 10 -7.86 5.70 -5.28
N VAL A 11 -7.05 6.73 -5.53
CA VAL A 11 -7.01 7.90 -4.65
C VAL A 11 -7.95 8.95 -5.22
N LYS A 12 -9.01 9.25 -4.45
CA LYS A 12 -9.93 10.33 -4.78
C LYS A 12 -9.27 11.67 -4.47
N GLU A 13 -9.38 12.62 -5.40
CA GLU A 13 -8.90 13.98 -5.18
C GLU A 13 -9.59 14.59 -3.96
N VAL A 14 -8.79 15.25 -3.10
CA VAL A 14 -9.33 15.96 -1.94
C VAL A 14 -9.95 17.26 -2.45
N PRO A 15 -11.27 17.49 -2.29
CA PRO A 15 -11.89 18.71 -2.79
C PRO A 15 -11.40 19.94 -2.01
N PRO A 16 -11.44 21.14 -2.62
CA PRO A 16 -11.23 22.39 -1.92
C PRO A 16 -12.12 22.51 -0.67
N THR A 17 -11.56 23.02 0.42
CA THR A 17 -12.32 23.32 1.64
C THR A 17 -12.34 24.83 1.86
N PRO A 18 -13.37 25.43 2.48
CA PRO A 18 -13.36 26.86 2.80
C PRO A 18 -12.07 27.26 3.53
N GLY A 19 -11.40 28.31 3.06
CA GLY A 19 -10.09 28.72 3.58
C GLY A 19 -8.88 27.95 3.04
N GLN A 20 -9.07 26.90 2.23
CA GLN A 20 -8.00 26.15 1.58
C GLN A 20 -8.42 25.67 0.18
N GLN A 21 -8.27 26.57 -0.80
CA GLN A 21 -8.66 26.30 -2.19
C GLN A 21 -7.67 25.38 -2.92
N VAL A 22 -6.38 25.44 -2.57
CA VAL A 22 -5.34 24.61 -3.18
C VAL A 22 -5.00 23.46 -2.24
N LYS A 23 -5.15 22.23 -2.72
CA LYS A 23 -4.66 21.02 -2.05
C LYS A 23 -3.30 20.61 -2.60
N VAL A 24 -2.41 20.20 -1.71
CA VAL A 24 -1.07 19.67 -2.04
C VAL A 24 -1.15 18.14 -1.99
N PRO A 25 -0.43 17.42 -2.87
CA PRO A 25 -0.12 16.01 -2.72
C PRO A 25 0.14 15.60 -1.26
N MET A 26 -0.51 14.53 -0.81
CA MET A 26 -0.28 13.96 0.53
C MET A 26 0.41 12.60 0.40
N PHE A 27 1.27 12.29 1.36
CA PHE A 27 1.77 10.94 1.57
C PHE A 27 0.75 10.16 2.39
N ILE A 28 0.21 9.09 1.81
CA ILE A 28 -0.78 8.25 2.48
C ILE A 28 -0.10 6.90 2.80
N PRO A 29 0.23 6.63 4.07
CA PRO A 29 0.73 5.31 4.44
C PRO A 29 -0.40 4.29 4.33
N LEU A 30 -0.18 3.24 3.53
CA LEU A 30 -1.07 2.09 3.46
C LEU A 30 -0.40 0.90 4.12
N ALA A 31 -1.08 0.34 5.11
CA ALA A 31 -0.72 -0.91 5.75
C ALA A 31 -1.41 -2.06 5.01
N VAL A 32 -0.63 -3.05 4.57
CA VAL A 32 -1.14 -4.21 3.81
C VAL A 32 -0.68 -5.50 4.48
N GLY A 33 -1.60 -6.46 4.62
CA GLY A 33 -1.33 -7.82 5.06
C GLY A 33 -2.14 -8.81 4.22
N LEU A 34 -1.70 -10.07 4.18
CA LEU A 34 -2.40 -11.15 3.51
C LEU A 34 -2.90 -12.16 4.54
N LEU A 35 -4.14 -12.62 4.40
CA LEU A 35 -4.71 -13.69 5.21
C LEU A 35 -5.02 -14.90 4.34
N ASP A 36 -4.91 -16.10 4.91
CA ASP A 36 -5.40 -17.33 4.30
C ASP A 36 -6.92 -17.49 4.51
N CYS A 37 -7.50 -18.57 3.97
CA CYS A 37 -8.94 -18.84 4.10
C CYS A 37 -9.41 -19.14 5.53
N ASN A 38 -8.49 -19.38 6.47
CA ASN A 38 -8.79 -19.57 7.89
C ASN A 38 -8.56 -18.28 8.71
N GLY A 39 -8.21 -17.17 8.06
CA GLY A 39 -7.92 -15.89 8.71
C GLY A 39 -6.51 -15.81 9.32
N LYS A 40 -5.58 -16.68 8.94
CA LYS A 40 -4.19 -16.66 9.42
C LYS A 40 -3.31 -15.82 8.50
N ASP A 41 -2.39 -15.05 9.07
CA ASP A 41 -1.40 -14.27 8.31
C ASP A 41 -0.57 -15.13 7.34
N ILE A 42 -0.47 -14.65 6.11
CA ILE A 42 0.43 -15.14 5.07
C ILE A 42 1.62 -14.16 5.01
N PRO A 43 2.86 -14.64 5.17
CA PRO A 43 4.04 -13.79 5.05
C PRO A 43 4.12 -13.10 3.68
N LEU A 44 4.29 -11.79 3.71
CA LEU A 44 4.64 -11.00 2.53
C LEU A 44 6.12 -11.21 2.21
N MET A 45 6.41 -11.59 0.97
CA MET A 45 7.77 -11.93 0.55
C MET A 45 8.42 -10.84 -0.30
N SER A 46 7.62 -10.16 -1.12
CA SER A 46 8.11 -9.15 -2.04
C SER A 46 6.98 -8.21 -2.44
N VAL A 47 7.31 -6.94 -2.65
CA VAL A 47 6.38 -5.93 -3.17
C VAL A 47 6.86 -5.49 -4.54
N TYR A 48 5.91 -5.35 -5.47
CA TYR A 48 6.19 -4.79 -6.79
C TYR A 48 5.54 -3.41 -6.89
N TYR A 49 6.36 -2.38 -7.09
CA TYR A 49 5.92 -0.98 -7.18
C TYR A 49 6.71 -0.25 -8.26
N GLU A 50 6.01 0.48 -9.15
CA GLU A 50 6.61 1.28 -10.24
C GLU A 50 7.70 0.57 -11.08
N GLY A 51 7.55 -0.74 -11.30
CA GLY A 51 8.54 -1.51 -12.08
C GLY A 51 9.64 -2.17 -11.25
N LEU A 52 9.75 -1.84 -9.96
CA LEU A 52 10.74 -2.37 -9.03
C LEU A 52 10.15 -3.49 -8.18
N LEU A 53 10.88 -4.60 -8.08
CA LEU A 53 10.58 -5.69 -7.15
C LEU A 53 11.49 -5.55 -5.93
N GLU A 54 10.91 -5.26 -4.77
CA GLU A 54 11.62 -5.21 -3.50
C GLU A 54 11.36 -6.50 -2.71
N SER A 55 12.43 -7.16 -2.27
CA SER A 55 12.33 -8.31 -1.36
C SER A 55 12.11 -7.80 0.05
N LEU A 56 11.12 -8.36 0.73
CA LEU A 56 10.87 -8.09 2.14
C LEU A 56 11.61 -9.14 2.99
N THR A 57 11.99 -8.76 4.21
CA THR A 57 12.51 -9.71 5.18
C THR A 57 11.35 -10.48 5.82
N PRO A 58 11.19 -11.78 5.52
CA PRO A 58 10.14 -12.57 6.16
C PRO A 58 10.40 -12.61 7.66
N ASN A 59 9.38 -12.25 8.45
CA ASN A 59 9.30 -12.31 9.92
C ASN A 59 9.64 -11.05 10.73
N ALA A 60 9.71 -9.86 10.13
CA ALA A 60 9.73 -8.65 10.96
C ALA A 60 8.31 -8.27 11.43
N HIS A 61 7.33 -8.21 10.51
CA HIS A 61 5.95 -7.75 10.79
C HIS A 61 4.93 -8.44 9.86
N PRO A 62 3.72 -8.82 10.34
CA PRO A 62 2.66 -9.43 9.51
C PRO A 62 1.99 -8.43 8.55
N VAL A 63 2.33 -7.15 8.68
CA VAL A 63 1.78 -6.04 7.92
C VAL A 63 2.94 -5.16 7.48
N ASP A 64 3.01 -4.89 6.18
CA ASP A 64 4.00 -3.97 5.61
C ASP A 64 3.34 -2.61 5.33
N ILE A 65 4.08 -1.54 5.59
CA ILE A 65 3.64 -0.18 5.31
C ILE A 65 4.27 0.27 4.00
N VAL A 66 3.44 0.47 2.97
CA VAL A 66 3.86 1.11 1.73
C VAL A 66 3.43 2.57 1.78
N VAL A 67 4.36 3.49 1.55
CA VAL A 67 4.05 4.91 1.45
C VAL A 67 3.69 5.22 0.01
N LEU A 68 2.44 5.63 -0.21
CA LEU A 68 2.01 6.07 -1.52
C LEU A 68 2.13 7.59 -1.64
N GLN A 69 2.76 8.05 -2.71
CA GLN A 69 2.78 9.45 -3.08
C GLN A 69 1.65 9.75 -4.07
N VAL A 70 0.68 10.57 -3.65
CA VAL A 70 -0.43 10.99 -4.50
C VAL A 70 0.03 12.18 -5.34
N LYS A 71 0.52 11.96 -6.56
CA LYS A 71 0.89 13.03 -7.49
C LYS A 71 -0.37 13.66 -8.11
N LYS A 72 -0.31 14.98 -8.34
CA LYS A 72 -1.31 15.75 -9.08
C LYS A 72 -1.09 15.60 -10.57
#